data_AF-A0AAN9XYS4-F1
#
_entry.id   AF-A0AAN9XYS4-F1
#
_cell.length_a   1.000
_cell.length_b   1.000
_cell.length_c   1.000
_cell.angle_alpha   90.00
_cell.angle_beta   90.00
_cell.angle_gamma   90.00
#
_symmetry.space_group_name_H-M   'P 1'
#
loop_
_entity.id
_entity.type
_entity.pdbx_description
1 polymer ?
#
loop_
_entity_poly.entity_id
_entity_poly.type
_entity_poly.pdbx_seq_one_letter_code
_entity_poly.pdbx_strand_id
1 'polypeptide(L)'
;MITLTFRVLEFLRGVLGLTSPFVKFPVVRADDDDDEEELVDPFVPIRENCKKREKAIALRKKYDECNARVRSKKKTAETCEEELHDLVKVLDHCVAESLFDHVK
;
A
#
# COMPACT_ATOMS: atom_id res chain seq x y z
N MET A 1 -10.54 -2.44 -48.47
CA MET A 1 -11.13 -2.72 -47.13
C MET A 1 -10.10 -2.93 -46.02
N ILE A 2 -8.79 -3.05 -46.30
CA ILE A 2 -7.75 -3.27 -45.27
C ILE A 2 -7.21 -1.95 -44.65
N THR A 3 -7.35 -0.81 -45.33
CA THR A 3 -6.89 0.50 -44.83
C THR A 3 -7.85 1.15 -43.82
N LEU A 4 -9.15 0.81 -43.87
CA LEU A 4 -10.14 1.33 -42.91
C LEU A 4 -10.05 0.61 -41.56
N THR A 5 -9.70 -0.68 -41.56
CA THR A 5 -9.42 -1.44 -40.33
C THR A 5 -8.12 -0.99 -39.66
N PHE A 6 -7.07 -0.66 -40.43
CA PHE A 6 -5.83 -0.10 -39.88
C PHE A 6 -6.04 1.25 -39.18
N ARG A 7 -6.82 2.16 -39.79
CA ARG A 7 -7.14 3.47 -39.18
C ARG A 7 -8.02 3.35 -37.93
N VAL A 8 -8.96 2.42 -37.90
CA VAL A 8 -9.81 2.16 -36.71
C VAL A 8 -8.98 1.51 -35.59
N LEU A 9 -8.03 0.63 -35.93
CA LEU A 9 -7.14 -0.01 -34.95
C LEU A 9 -6.10 0.98 -34.37
N GLU A 10 -5.54 1.88 -35.20
CA GLU A 10 -4.69 3.00 -34.77
C GLU A 10 -5.47 4.00 -33.89
N PHE A 11 -6.71 4.31 -34.23
CA PHE A 11 -7.59 5.19 -33.45
C PHE A 11 -7.95 4.57 -32.09
N LEU A 12 -8.23 3.26 -32.04
CA LEU A 12 -8.45 2.54 -30.77
C LEU A 12 -7.16 2.47 -29.91
N ARG A 13 -5.99 2.43 -30.54
CA ARG A 13 -4.68 2.50 -29.89
C ARG A 13 -4.35 3.90 -29.35
N GLY A 14 -4.89 4.95 -29.98
CA GLY A 14 -4.77 6.35 -29.53
C GLY A 14 -5.77 6.76 -28.44
N VAL A 15 -6.95 6.11 -28.38
CA VAL A 15 -7.98 6.40 -27.36
C VAL A 15 -7.75 5.64 -26.05
N LEU A 16 -7.14 4.45 -26.10
CA LEU A 16 -6.63 3.71 -24.93
C LEU A 16 -5.23 4.24 -24.54
N GLY A 17 -5.13 5.54 -24.28
CA GLY A 17 -3.90 6.25 -23.91
C GLY A 17 -3.14 5.64 -22.73
N LEU A 18 -2.35 4.61 -23.03
CA LEU A 18 -1.40 3.94 -22.14
C LEU A 18 0.04 4.12 -22.63
N THR A 19 0.31 5.16 -23.44
CA THR A 19 1.66 5.70 -23.57
C THR A 19 1.83 6.80 -22.52
N SER A 20 1.82 6.42 -21.23
CA SER A 20 2.28 7.34 -20.19
C SER A 20 3.79 7.48 -20.31
N PRO A 21 4.32 8.68 -20.62
CA PRO A 21 5.76 8.97 -20.55
C PRO A 21 6.20 9.28 -19.11
N PHE A 22 5.32 9.05 -18.14
CA PHE A 22 5.46 9.59 -16.80
C PHE A 22 6.22 8.62 -15.89
N VAL A 23 7.46 9.01 -15.64
CA VAL A 23 8.36 8.61 -14.54
C VAL A 23 9.11 7.28 -14.70
N LYS A 24 10.24 7.32 -15.42
CA LYS A 24 11.42 6.53 -15.02
C LYS A 24 11.91 7.10 -13.69
N PHE A 25 11.47 6.53 -12.57
CA PHE A 25 12.15 6.77 -11.31
C PHE A 25 13.58 6.21 -11.44
N PRO A 26 14.62 6.98 -11.08
CA PRO A 26 15.94 6.39 -10.94
C PRO A 26 15.86 5.33 -9.84
N VAL A 27 16.06 4.06 -10.22
CA VAL A 27 16.27 2.98 -9.25
C VAL A 27 17.67 3.19 -8.70
N VAL A 28 17.76 3.76 -7.50
CA VAL A 28 18.99 3.77 -6.72
C VAL A 28 19.23 2.32 -6.32
N ARG A 29 20.24 1.69 -6.91
CA ARG A 29 20.82 0.48 -6.34
C ARG A 29 21.78 0.93 -5.25
N ALA A 30 21.55 0.49 -4.02
CA ALA A 30 22.62 0.49 -3.05
C ALA A 30 23.67 -0.48 -3.60
N ASP A 31 24.92 -0.05 -3.72
CA ASP A 31 26.00 -0.90 -4.20
C ASP A 31 26.17 -2.09 -3.25
N ASP A 32 26.06 -3.30 -3.80
CA ASP A 32 26.17 -4.59 -3.11
C ASP A 32 27.63 -4.85 -2.73
N ASP A 33 28.00 -4.61 -1.47
CA ASP A 33 29.19 -5.23 -0.87
C ASP A 33 28.79 -6.67 -0.47
N ASP A 34 29.52 -7.64 -1.05
CA ASP A 34 29.44 -9.11 -1.07
C ASP A 34 29.22 -9.86 0.29
N ASP A 35 28.27 -9.43 1.13
CA ASP A 35 27.77 -10.15 2.33
C ASP A 35 26.25 -9.91 2.47
N GLU A 36 25.44 -10.33 1.49
CA GLU A 36 23.97 -10.32 1.57
C GLU A 36 23.45 -11.36 2.60
N GLU A 37 23.66 -11.12 3.89
CA GLU A 37 22.70 -11.62 4.88
C GLU A 37 21.34 -11.03 4.51
N GLU A 38 20.32 -11.89 4.31
CA GLU A 38 18.95 -11.47 4.00
C GLU A 38 18.51 -10.41 5.03
N LEU A 39 18.55 -9.13 4.63
CA LEU A 39 18.23 -8.01 5.51
C LEU A 39 16.72 -8.04 5.78
N VAL A 40 16.32 -8.73 6.85
CA VAL A 40 14.92 -8.82 7.28
C VAL A 40 14.56 -7.58 8.08
N ASP A 41 13.53 -6.85 7.65
CA ASP A 41 12.98 -5.73 8.42
C ASP A 41 12.35 -6.24 9.74
N PRO A 42 12.94 -5.91 10.91
CA PRO A 42 12.42 -6.37 12.21
C PRO A 42 11.04 -5.78 12.52
N PHE A 43 10.62 -4.70 11.86
CA PHE A 43 9.30 -4.09 12.04
C PHE A 43 8.16 -5.04 11.66
N VAL A 44 8.31 -5.82 10.59
CA VAL A 44 7.25 -6.70 10.06
C VAL A 44 6.76 -7.72 11.10
N PRO A 45 7.63 -8.60 11.67
CA PRO A 45 7.20 -9.58 12.65
C PRO A 45 6.66 -8.94 13.94
N ILE A 46 7.23 -7.82 14.38
CA ILE A 46 6.78 -7.08 15.57
C ILE A 46 5.36 -6.54 15.33
N ARG A 47 5.11 -5.93 14.17
CA ARG A 47 3.80 -5.39 13.81
C ARG A 47 2.75 -6.49 13.70
N GLU A 48 3.07 -7.65 13.14
CA GLU A 48 2.13 -8.80 13.10
C GLU A 48 1.74 -9.29 14.51
N ASN A 49 2.68 -9.26 15.46
CA ASN A 49 2.37 -9.57 16.85
C ASN A 49 1.50 -8.48 17.48
N CYS A 50 1.78 -7.20 17.21
CA CYS A 50 0.97 -6.08 17.70
C CYS A 50 -0.48 -6.10 17.19
N LYS A 51 -0.74 -6.62 15.98
CA LYS A 51 -2.11 -6.78 15.44
C LYS A 51 -2.96 -7.76 16.25
N LYS A 52 -2.36 -8.66 17.02
CA LYS A 52 -3.09 -9.66 17.84
C LYS A 52 -3.62 -9.07 19.15
N ARG A 53 -3.25 -7.84 19.53
CA ARG A 53 -3.78 -7.17 20.72
C ARG A 53 -5.30 -6.94 20.56
N GLU A 54 -6.07 -7.18 21.61
CA GLU A 54 -7.54 -7.06 21.59
C GLU A 54 -8.02 -5.69 21.07
N LYS A 55 -7.40 -4.60 21.55
CA LYS A 55 -7.70 -3.23 21.09
C LYS A 55 -7.41 -3.03 19.60
N ALA A 56 -6.32 -3.62 19.09
CA ALA A 56 -5.98 -3.55 17.67
C ALA A 56 -6.97 -4.35 16.82
N ILE A 57 -7.43 -5.52 17.29
CA ILE A 57 -8.45 -6.33 16.63
C ILE A 57 -9.78 -5.56 16.53
N ALA A 58 -10.21 -4.94 17.62
CA ALA A 58 -11.46 -4.17 17.65
C ALA A 58 -11.41 -2.95 16.70
N LEU A 59 -10.30 -2.21 16.69
CA LEU A 59 -10.11 -1.06 15.79
C LEU A 59 -9.96 -1.50 14.34
N ARG A 60 -9.27 -2.62 14.09
CA ARG A 60 -9.16 -3.20 12.76
C ARG A 60 -10.53 -3.56 12.20
N LYS A 61 -11.40 -4.15 13.02
CA LYS A 61 -12.78 -4.45 12.62
C LYS A 61 -13.54 -3.19 12.19
N LYS A 62 -13.46 -2.10 12.96
CA LYS A 62 -14.09 -0.81 12.59
C LYS A 62 -13.55 -0.24 11.29
N TYR A 63 -12.23 -0.28 11.10
CA TYR A 63 -11.59 0.15 9.86
C TYR A 63 -12.05 -0.69 8.66
N ASP A 64 -12.16 -2.01 8.81
CA ASP A 64 -12.63 -2.90 7.75
C ASP A 64 -14.12 -2.67 7.44
N GLU A 65 -14.95 -2.41 8.46
CA GLU A 65 -16.37 -2.02 8.32
C GLU A 65 -16.53 -0.69 7.57
N CYS A 66 -15.71 0.33 7.89
CA CYS A 66 -15.69 1.59 7.14
C CYS A 66 -15.30 1.35 5.68
N ASN A 67 -14.24 0.58 5.42
CA ASN A 67 -13.80 0.28 4.06
C ASN A 67 -14.89 -0.41 3.25
N ALA A 68 -15.62 -1.37 3.84
CA ALA A 68 -16.73 -2.03 3.18
C ALA A 68 -17.85 -1.03 2.82
N ARG A 69 -18.17 -0.11 3.74
CA ARG A 69 -19.17 0.94 3.53
C ARG A 69 -18.74 1.93 2.42
N VAL A 70 -17.53 2.46 2.46
CA VAL A 70 -17.01 3.40 1.45
C VAL A 70 -16.97 2.73 0.08
N ARG A 71 -16.47 1.49 -0.02
CA ARG A 71 -16.39 0.74 -1.29
C ARG A 71 -17.75 0.40 -1.89
N SER A 72 -18.79 0.29 -1.07
CA SER A 72 -20.16 0.02 -1.53
C SER A 72 -20.82 1.23 -2.20
N LYS A 73 -20.33 2.46 -1.95
CA LYS A 73 -20.94 3.70 -2.44
C LYS A 73 -20.33 4.11 -3.78
N LYS A 74 -21.18 4.43 -4.76
CA LYS A 74 -20.74 4.91 -6.09
C LYS A 74 -20.16 6.32 -6.06
N LYS A 75 -20.64 7.17 -5.15
CA LYS A 75 -20.17 8.54 -4.92
C LYS A 75 -20.33 8.85 -3.43
N THR A 76 -19.22 9.10 -2.74
CA THR A 76 -19.20 9.45 -1.32
C THR A 76 -18.03 10.39 -1.04
N ALA A 77 -18.21 11.32 -0.10
CA ALA A 77 -17.14 12.17 0.41
C ALA A 77 -16.53 11.62 1.71
N GLU A 78 -17.07 10.50 2.20
CA GLU A 78 -16.60 9.80 3.37
C GLU A 78 -15.26 9.10 3.11
N THR A 79 -14.35 9.23 4.07
CA THR A 79 -13.03 8.60 4.13
C THR A 79 -12.91 7.78 5.42
N CYS A 80 -11.99 6.81 5.44
CA CYS A 80 -11.74 5.93 6.60
C CYS A 80 -10.42 6.27 7.31
N GLU A 81 -10.00 7.53 7.22
CA GLU A 81 -8.74 8.02 7.80
C GLU A 81 -8.80 8.05 9.32
N GLU A 82 -9.95 8.38 9.91
CA GLU A 82 -10.13 8.40 11.37
C GLU A 82 -9.87 7.01 11.96
N GLU A 83 -10.55 5.98 11.44
CA GLU A 83 -10.38 4.61 11.91
C GLU A 83 -8.98 4.06 11.62
N LEU A 84 -8.36 4.50 10.51
CA LEU A 84 -6.98 4.15 10.20
C LEU A 84 -6.01 4.77 11.21
N HIS A 85 -6.16 6.06 11.54
CA HIS A 85 -5.32 6.75 12.50
C HIS A 85 -5.46 6.16 13.90
N ASP A 86 -6.67 5.79 14.31
CA ASP A 86 -6.90 5.09 15.57
C ASP A 86 -6.20 3.73 15.63
N LEU A 87 -6.33 2.94 14.57
CA LEU A 87 -5.66 1.64 14.46
C LEU A 87 -4.13 1.80 14.50
N VAL A 88 -3.59 2.71 13.69
CA VAL A 88 -2.15 2.96 13.58
C VAL A 88 -1.59 3.45 14.92
N LYS A 89 -2.27 4.36 15.62
CA LYS A 89 -1.84 4.85 16.93
C LYS A 89 -1.64 3.72 17.95
N VAL A 90 -2.54 2.73 17.96
CA VAL A 90 -2.42 1.57 18.86
C VAL A 90 -1.31 0.62 18.41
N LEU A 91 -1.16 0.40 17.10
CA LEU A 91 -0.09 -0.44 16.56
C LEU A 91 1.28 0.18 16.84
N ASP A 92 1.46 1.47 16.56
CA ASP A 92 2.73 2.17 16.74
C ASP A 92 3.12 2.25 18.21
N HIS A 93 2.16 2.46 19.11
CA HIS A 93 2.43 2.40 20.54
C HIS A 93 2.97 1.04 20.98
N CYS A 94 2.42 -0.06 20.42
CA CYS A 94 2.92 -1.42 20.68
C CYS A 94 4.28 -1.67 20.04
N VAL A 95 4.47 -1.25 18.79
CA VAL A 95 5.71 -1.50 18.03
C VAL A 95 6.89 -0.75 18.65
N ALA A 96 6.66 0.49 19.12
CA ALA A 96 7.69 1.30 19.76
C ALA A 96 8.27 0.68 21.03
N GLU A 97 7.57 -0.28 21.66
CA GLU A 97 8.06 -0.98 22.86
C GLU A 97 9.28 -1.86 22.57
N SER A 98 9.43 -2.39 21.34
CA SER A 98 10.51 -3.34 21.02
C SER A 98 11.27 -3.04 19.73
N LEU A 99 10.75 -2.19 18.83
CA LEU A 99 11.38 -1.96 17.53
C LEU A 99 12.80 -1.40 17.65
N PHE A 100 13.02 -0.47 18.58
CA PHE A 100 14.31 0.19 18.78
C PHE A 100 15.41 -0.69 19.36
N ASP A 101 15.07 -1.90 19.82
CA ASP A 101 16.06 -2.90 20.24
C ASP A 101 16.68 -3.64 19.04
N HIS A 102 16.01 -3.59 17.87
CA HIS A 102 16.41 -4.30 16.66
C HIS A 102 17.07 -3.40 15.60
N VAL A 103 16.98 -2.09 15.76
CA VAL A 103 17.61 -1.12 14.85
C VAL A 103 18.79 -0.44 15.57
N LYS A 104 19.96 -0.42 14.92
CA LYS A 104 21.20 0.18 15.44
C LYS A 104 21.45 1.57 14.85
#